data_AF-A0A228QAF3-F1
#
_entry.id   AF-A0A228QAF3-F1
#
_cell.length_a   1.000
_cell.length_b   1.000
_cell.length_c   1.000
_cell.angle_alpha   90.00
_cell.angle_beta   90.00
_cell.angle_gamma   90.00
#
_symmetry.space_group_name_H-M   'P 1'
#
loop_
_entity.id
_entity.type
_entity.pdbx_description
1 polymer ?
#
loop_
_entity_poly.entity_id
_entity_poly.type
_entity_poly.pdbx_seq_one_letter_code
_entity_poly.pdbx_strand_id
1 'polypeptide(L)'
;MDIHDYTLLSAILMRHGQPEGRAINAYGTPEDREDFIDFTVFPDRLQFDLKRILTGVASLRFRFTLYAREGAVRIERTLLDAEGANRRIRGALGDHYTKDKIGVPFDDVSEDEREWVASALQAFHVYFMKPATST
;
A
#
# COMPACT_ATOMS: atom_id res chain seq x y z
N MET A 1 4.91 1.99 12.10
CA MET A 1 6.19 1.60 11.47
C MET A 1 6.65 2.76 10.60
N ASP A 2 7.94 3.05 10.52
CA ASP A 2 8.43 4.14 9.67
C ASP A 2 8.41 3.70 8.19
N ILE A 3 7.61 4.40 7.38
CA ILE A 3 7.47 4.12 5.94
C ILE A 3 8.69 4.53 5.13
N HIS A 4 9.59 5.31 5.74
CA HIS A 4 10.86 5.73 5.14
C HIS A 4 12.05 4.86 5.56
N ASP A 5 11.81 3.78 6.31
CA ASP A 5 12.85 2.85 6.73
C ASP A 5 13.38 2.04 5.54
N TYR A 6 14.45 2.56 4.94
CA TYR A 6 15.18 1.93 3.84
C TYR A 6 15.71 0.54 4.22
N THR A 7 16.13 0.34 5.46
CA THR A 7 16.75 -0.92 5.90
C THR A 7 15.69 -2.02 5.94
N LEU A 8 14.52 -1.72 6.51
CA LEU A 8 13.38 -2.63 6.51
C LEU A 8 12.94 -2.98 5.08
N LEU A 9 12.74 -1.96 4.22
CA LEU A 9 12.31 -2.20 2.84
C LEU A 9 13.34 -3.07 2.11
N SER A 10 14.62 -2.74 2.21
CA SER A 10 15.70 -3.52 1.58
C SER A 10 15.69 -4.97 2.05
N ALA A 11 15.45 -5.23 3.34
CA ALA A 11 15.35 -6.59 3.87
C ALA A 11 14.15 -7.37 3.25
N ILE A 12 13.00 -6.71 3.08
CA ILE A 12 11.83 -7.31 2.41
C ILE A 12 12.17 -7.67 0.97
N LEU A 13 12.75 -6.73 0.22
CA LEU A 13 13.10 -6.91 -1.20
C LEU A 13 14.11 -8.05 -1.38
N MET A 14 15.17 -8.07 -0.57
CA MET A 14 16.18 -9.14 -0.62
C MET A 14 15.61 -10.52 -0.30
N ARG A 15 14.69 -10.62 0.67
CA ARG A 15 14.13 -11.89 1.12
C ARG A 15 13.07 -12.46 0.18
N HIS A 16 12.25 -11.58 -0.41
CA HIS A 16 11.05 -12.00 -1.14
C HIS A 16 11.03 -11.63 -2.62
N GLY A 17 11.88 -10.71 -3.05
CA GLY A 17 11.89 -10.19 -4.42
C GLY A 17 12.13 -11.28 -5.47
N GLN A 18 11.30 -11.27 -6.51
CA GLN A 18 11.45 -12.11 -7.70
C GLN A 18 11.30 -11.24 -8.94
N PRO A 19 12.04 -11.47 -10.05
CA PRO A 19 11.98 -10.63 -11.25
C PRO A 19 10.54 -10.42 -11.78
N GLU A 20 9.72 -11.47 -11.74
CA GLU A 20 8.33 -11.49 -12.18
C GLU A 20 7.36 -10.93 -11.13
N GLY A 21 7.86 -10.64 -9.93
CA GLY A 21 7.07 -10.28 -8.77
C GLY A 21 6.59 -11.51 -8.00
N ARG A 22 6.81 -11.53 -6.68
CA ARG A 22 6.27 -12.55 -5.79
C ARG A 22 5.00 -12.03 -5.12
N ALA A 23 3.86 -12.62 -5.46
CA ALA A 23 2.60 -12.34 -4.76
C ALA A 23 2.64 -12.92 -3.33
N ILE A 24 2.27 -12.09 -2.36
CA ILE A 24 2.14 -12.45 -0.95
C ILE A 24 0.82 -11.86 -0.47
N ASN A 25 -0.17 -12.72 -0.26
CA ASN A 25 -1.50 -12.28 0.11
C ASN A 25 -1.57 -12.12 1.64
N ALA A 26 -2.04 -10.96 2.11
CA ALA A 26 -2.32 -10.70 3.51
C ALA A 26 -3.81 -10.37 3.67
N TYR A 27 -4.55 -11.24 4.34
CA TYR A 27 -5.97 -10.98 4.59
C TYR A 27 -6.14 -10.12 5.84
N GLY A 28 -6.48 -8.85 5.65
CA GLY A 28 -6.90 -7.92 6.70
C GLY A 28 -5.80 -7.52 7.67
N THR A 29 -5.82 -6.28 8.12
CA THR A 29 -5.20 -5.96 9.41
C THR A 29 -6.17 -6.39 10.53
N PRO A 30 -5.67 -6.65 11.76
CA PRO A 30 -6.54 -6.90 12.90
C PRO A 30 -7.49 -5.74 13.24
N GLU A 31 -7.19 -4.53 12.73
CA GLU A 31 -7.82 -3.27 13.10
C GLU A 31 -8.97 -2.88 12.15
N ASP A 32 -8.89 -3.19 10.85
CA ASP A 32 -9.94 -2.91 9.86
C ASP A 32 -10.19 -4.13 8.96
N ARG A 33 -11.27 -4.87 9.25
CA ARG A 33 -11.67 -6.07 8.47
C ARG A 33 -12.15 -5.75 7.05
N GLU A 34 -12.36 -4.48 6.73
CA GLU A 34 -12.84 -4.01 5.43
C GLU A 34 -11.71 -3.77 4.41
N ASP A 35 -10.46 -3.87 4.87
CA ASP A 35 -9.27 -3.60 4.07
C ASP A 35 -8.62 -4.90 3.58
N PHE A 36 -8.67 -5.13 2.26
CA PHE A 36 -7.93 -6.21 1.60
C PHE A 36 -6.57 -5.69 1.15
N ILE A 37 -5.50 -6.43 1.46
CA ILE A 37 -4.12 -6.04 1.15
C ILE A 37 -3.38 -7.16 0.39
N ASP A 38 -3.05 -6.89 -0.87
CA ASP A 38 -2.28 -7.82 -1.70
C ASP A 38 -0.88 -7.26 -1.93
N PHE A 39 0.17 -7.94 -1.45
CA PHE A 39 1.56 -7.53 -1.70
C PHE A 39 2.13 -8.22 -2.93
N THR A 40 2.94 -7.50 -3.70
CA THR A 40 3.79 -8.06 -4.75
C THR A 40 5.21 -7.53 -4.57
N VAL A 41 6.16 -8.43 -4.35
CA VAL A 41 7.56 -8.07 -4.07
C VAL A 41 8.43 -8.30 -5.30
N PHE A 42 9.05 -7.23 -5.79
CA PHE A 42 10.06 -7.27 -6.85
C PHE A 42 11.46 -7.08 -6.25
N PRO A 43 12.55 -7.25 -7.03
CA PRO A 43 13.89 -7.04 -6.51
C PRO A 43 14.17 -5.57 -6.14
N ASP A 44 13.49 -4.62 -6.77
CA ASP A 44 13.75 -3.18 -6.62
C ASP A 44 12.60 -2.37 -5.99
N ARG A 45 11.45 -3.00 -5.74
CA ARG A 45 10.27 -2.33 -5.19
C ARG A 45 9.30 -3.30 -4.52
N LEU A 46 8.56 -2.79 -3.55
CA LEU A 46 7.41 -3.45 -2.94
C LEU A 46 6.15 -2.77 -3.47
N GLN A 47 5.22 -3.54 -4.01
CA GLN A 47 3.89 -3.06 -4.34
C GLN A 47 2.88 -3.64 -3.38
N PHE A 48 1.87 -2.86 -3.01
CA PHE A 48 0.68 -3.41 -2.39
C PHE A 48 -0.58 -2.68 -2.85
N ASP A 49 -1.63 -3.46 -3.05
CA ASP A 49 -2.96 -2.95 -3.35
C ASP A 49 -3.76 -2.91 -2.04
N LEU A 50 -4.43 -1.79 -1.79
CA LEU A 50 -5.28 -1.57 -0.62
C LEU A 50 -6.67 -1.19 -1.09
N LYS A 51 -7.70 -1.92 -0.64
CA LYS A 51 -9.09 -1.50 -0.79
C LYS A 51 -9.57 -0.83 0.49
N ARG A 52 -10.13 0.38 0.41
CA ARG A 52 -10.75 1.12 1.53
C ARG A 52 -12.23 1.33 1.25
N ILE A 53 -13.07 1.00 2.22
CA ILE A 53 -14.51 1.31 2.18
C ILE A 53 -14.75 2.49 3.13
N LEU A 54 -15.12 3.63 2.56
CA LEU A 54 -15.46 4.84 3.31
C LEU A 54 -16.98 4.99 3.30
N THR A 55 -17.63 4.45 4.33
CA THR A 55 -19.09 4.35 4.42
C THR A 55 -19.78 5.67 4.11
N GLY A 56 -20.74 5.63 3.19
CA GLY A 56 -21.47 6.81 2.72
C GLY A 56 -20.72 7.67 1.70
N VAL A 57 -19.41 7.54 1.57
CA VAL A 57 -18.57 8.33 0.65
C VAL A 57 -18.25 7.55 -0.62
N ALA A 58 -17.43 6.50 -0.51
CA ALA A 58 -16.89 5.74 -1.64
C ALA A 58 -16.26 4.40 -1.21
N SER A 59 -16.02 3.54 -2.20
CA SER A 59 -15.13 2.38 -2.09
C SER A 59 -13.97 2.62 -3.04
N LEU A 60 -12.75 2.64 -2.53
CA LEU A 60 -11.53 3.04 -3.25
C LEU A 60 -10.55 1.88 -3.27
N ARG A 61 -9.87 1.67 -4.40
CA ARG A 61 -8.73 0.76 -4.49
C ARG A 61 -7.51 1.56 -4.88
N PHE A 62 -6.45 1.46 -4.08
CA PHE A 62 -5.17 2.08 -4.32
C PHE A 62 -4.10 1.03 -4.57
N ARG A 63 -3.07 1.40 -5.31
CA ARG A 63 -1.77 0.73 -5.34
C ARG A 63 -0.74 1.68 -4.76
N PHE A 64 0.01 1.20 -3.78
CA PHE A 64 1.20 1.87 -3.30
C PHE A 64 2.42 1.11 -3.82
N THR A 65 3.41 1.84 -4.33
CA THR A 65 4.70 1.30 -4.77
C THR A 65 5.81 1.98 -3.98
N LEU A 66 6.56 1.20 -3.23
CA LEU A 66 7.68 1.63 -2.40
C LEU A 66 8.98 1.22 -3.08
N TYR A 67 9.82 2.20 -3.41
CA TYR A 67 11.12 2.02 -4.06
C TYR A 67 12.25 2.27 -3.07
N ALA A 68 13.19 1.34 -2.97
CA ALA A 68 14.45 1.54 -2.24
C ALA A 68 15.46 2.21 -3.20
N ARG A 69 15.79 3.49 -2.97
CA ARG A 69 16.72 4.27 -3.81
C ARG A 69 17.71 5.03 -2.93
N GLU A 70 19.01 4.80 -3.13
CA GLU A 70 20.09 5.62 -2.54
C GLU A 70 19.98 5.86 -1.01
N GLY A 71 19.50 4.86 -0.25
CA GLY A 71 19.33 4.97 1.21
C GLY A 71 18.03 5.64 1.66
N ALA A 72 17.12 5.94 0.73
CA ALA A 72 15.79 6.48 1.01
C ALA A 72 14.68 5.60 0.41
N VAL A 73 13.46 5.77 0.92
CA VAL A 73 12.25 5.17 0.36
C VAL A 73 11.47 6.23 -0.40
N ARG A 74 11.19 5.98 -1.67
CA ARG A 74 10.20 6.76 -2.44
C ARG A 74 8.90 5.99 -2.48
N ILE A 75 7.80 6.70 -2.28
CA ILE A 75 6.45 6.14 -2.28
C ILE A 75 5.68 6.77 -3.44
N GLU A 76 5.13 5.92 -4.30
CA GLU A 76 4.19 6.31 -5.35
C GLU A 76 2.83 5.70 -5.02
N ARG A 77 1.76 6.46 -5.24
CA ARG A 77 0.38 6.01 -5.08
C ARG A 77 -0.38 6.14 -6.39
N THR A 78 -1.15 5.12 -6.74
CA THR A 78 -2.05 5.12 -7.89
C THR A 78 -3.46 4.73 -7.45
N LEU A 79 -4.46 5.55 -7.78
CA LEU A 79 -5.86 5.15 -7.62
C LEU A 79 -6.20 4.16 -8.75
N LEU A 80 -6.57 2.93 -8.39
CA LEU A 80 -6.91 1.87 -9.34
C LEU A 80 -8.40 1.81 -9.65
N ASP A 81 -9.23 2.08 -8.66
CA ASP A 81 -10.69 2.05 -8.80
C ASP A 81 -11.35 2.97 -7.77
N ALA A 82 -12.52 3.49 -8.12
CA ALA A 82 -13.36 4.28 -7.24
C ALA A 82 -14.85 4.06 -7.54
N GLU A 83 -15.56 3.55 -6.54
CA GLU A 83 -17.02 3.41 -6.51
C GLU A 83 -17.63 4.54 -5.67
N GLY A 84 -18.78 5.07 -6.10
CA GLY A 84 -19.37 6.29 -5.52
C GLY A 84 -19.49 7.42 -6.53
N ALA A 85 -20.17 8.50 -6.14
CA ALA A 85 -20.39 9.65 -6.99
C ALA A 85 -19.24 10.67 -6.86
N ASN A 86 -18.63 11.09 -7.98
CA ASN A 86 -17.50 12.06 -7.97
C ASN A 86 -17.79 13.32 -7.16
N ARG A 87 -19.00 13.89 -7.25
CA ARG A 87 -19.39 15.07 -6.46
C ARG A 87 -19.24 14.83 -4.95
N ARG A 88 -19.60 13.64 -4.48
CA ARG A 88 -19.51 13.28 -3.07
C ARG A 88 -18.07 13.02 -2.65
N ILE A 89 -17.34 12.25 -3.46
CA ILE A 89 -15.91 11.98 -3.25
C ILE A 89 -15.13 13.27 -3.15
N ARG A 90 -15.29 14.17 -4.13
CA ARG A 90 -14.65 15.48 -4.15
C ARG A 90 -14.95 16.30 -2.90
N GLY A 91 -16.22 16.33 -2.47
CA GLY A 91 -16.63 17.09 -1.30
C GLY A 91 -16.08 16.56 0.02
N ALA A 92 -15.80 15.25 0.11
CA ALA A 92 -15.33 14.61 1.34
C ALA A 92 -13.80 14.43 1.39
N LEU A 93 -13.18 14.09 0.25
CA LEU A 93 -11.78 13.65 0.16
C LEU A 93 -10.94 14.55 -0.76
N GLY A 94 -11.57 15.34 -1.63
CA GLY A 94 -10.89 16.16 -2.62
C GLY A 94 -10.70 15.48 -3.98
N ASP A 95 -10.03 16.19 -4.90
CA ASP A 95 -9.92 15.82 -6.32
C ASP A 95 -8.95 14.66 -6.58
N HIS A 96 -8.03 14.37 -5.68
CA HIS A 96 -7.04 13.29 -5.88
C HIS A 96 -7.64 11.88 -5.80
N TYR A 97 -8.91 11.78 -5.39
CA TYR A 97 -9.64 10.54 -5.16
C TYR A 97 -10.77 10.31 -6.16
N THR A 98 -11.02 11.27 -7.06
CA THR A 98 -12.11 11.17 -8.03
C THR A 98 -11.75 10.28 -9.20
N LYS A 99 -12.77 9.74 -9.89
CA LYS A 99 -12.59 8.74 -10.95
C LYS A 99 -11.75 9.22 -12.14
N ASP A 100 -11.68 10.52 -12.38
CA ASP A 100 -10.82 11.11 -13.41
C ASP A 100 -9.32 10.99 -13.10
N LYS A 101 -8.95 10.61 -11.88
CA LYS A 101 -7.57 10.36 -11.46
C LYS A 101 -7.18 8.89 -11.45
N ILE A 102 -8.07 7.99 -11.84
CA ILE A 102 -7.77 6.56 -11.92
C ILE A 102 -6.60 6.33 -12.90
N GLY A 103 -5.62 5.54 -12.46
CA GLY A 103 -4.42 5.19 -13.23
C GLY A 103 -3.35 6.28 -13.26
N VAL A 104 -3.60 7.46 -12.68
CA VAL A 104 -2.59 8.52 -12.59
C VAL A 104 -1.73 8.29 -11.35
N PRO A 105 -0.39 8.19 -11.48
CA PRO A 105 0.50 8.09 -10.33
C PRO A 105 0.66 9.45 -9.65
N PHE A 106 0.74 9.40 -8.32
CA PHE A 106 0.98 10.53 -7.43
C PHE A 106 2.22 10.25 -6.60
N ASP A 107 3.11 11.23 -6.52
CA ASP A 107 4.30 11.17 -5.67
C ASP A 107 4.02 11.71 -4.26
N ASP A 108 2.90 12.40 -4.07
CA ASP A 108 2.42 12.86 -2.78
C ASP A 108 1.46 11.84 -2.16
N VAL A 109 1.77 11.45 -0.93
CA VAL A 109 0.88 10.70 -0.06
C VAL A 109 0.41 11.58 1.09
N SER A 110 -0.90 11.60 1.32
CA SER A 110 -1.53 12.32 2.43
C SER A 110 -1.13 11.72 3.79
N GLU A 111 -1.44 12.40 4.90
CA GLU A 111 -1.16 11.88 6.24
C GLU A 111 -1.90 10.55 6.49
N ASP A 112 -3.19 10.48 6.20
CA ASP A 112 -3.98 9.24 6.29
C ASP A 112 -3.37 8.10 5.45
N GLU A 113 -2.93 8.40 4.23
CA GLU A 113 -2.31 7.40 3.35
C GLU A 113 -0.97 6.90 3.91
N ARG A 114 -0.19 7.78 4.57
CA ARG A 114 1.04 7.37 5.25
C ARG A 114 0.75 6.41 6.39
N GLU A 115 -0.32 6.63 7.15
CA GLU A 115 -0.75 5.70 8.20
C GLU A 115 -1.15 4.35 7.60
N TRP A 116 -1.90 4.34 6.50
CA TRP A 116 -2.27 3.10 5.80
C TRP A 116 -1.04 2.31 5.33
N VAL A 117 -0.05 3.01 4.75
CA VAL A 117 1.22 2.41 4.32
C VAL A 117 1.98 1.84 5.52
N ALA A 118 2.04 2.59 6.63
CA ALA A 118 2.71 2.15 7.85
C ALA A 118 2.06 0.88 8.43
N SER A 119 0.73 0.81 8.45
CA SER A 119 -0.01 -0.35 8.93
C SER A 119 0.16 -1.56 8.02
N ALA A 120 0.16 -1.36 6.69
CA ALA A 120 0.45 -2.42 5.73
C ALA A 120 1.87 -3.00 5.92
N LEU A 121 2.89 -2.15 6.07
CA LEU A 121 4.26 -2.58 6.33
C LEU A 121 4.39 -3.31 7.67
N GLN A 122 3.71 -2.84 8.71
CA GLN A 122 3.70 -3.49 10.01
C GLN A 122 3.10 -4.90 9.92
N ALA A 123 1.97 -5.05 9.24
CA ALA A 123 1.35 -6.35 9.00
C ALA A 123 2.31 -7.26 8.21
N PHE A 124 2.88 -6.77 7.11
CA PHE A 124 3.84 -7.53 6.32
C PHE A 124 5.00 -8.05 7.18
N HIS A 125 5.58 -7.18 7.99
CA HIS A 125 6.70 -7.53 8.87
C HIS A 125 6.30 -8.61 9.89
N VAL A 126 5.15 -8.45 10.55
CA VAL A 126 4.66 -9.39 11.57
C VAL A 126 4.39 -10.78 11.01
N TYR A 127 3.90 -10.90 9.77
CA TYR A 127 3.47 -12.19 9.23
C TYR A 127 4.51 -12.85 8.31
N PHE A 128 5.31 -12.08 7.58
CA PHE A 128 6.18 -12.62 6.53
C PHE A 128 7.66 -12.39 6.80
N MET A 129 8.03 -11.45 7.68
CA MET A 129 9.43 -11.21 8.03
C MET A 129 9.88 -11.93 9.30
N LYS A 130 8.99 -12.60 10.05
CA LYS A 130 9.41 -13.42 11.20
C LYS A 130 10.42 -14.50 10.77
N PRO A 131 11.42 -14.81 11.62
CA PRO A 131 12.26 -16.00 11.42
C PRO A 131 11.35 -17.23 11.42
N ALA A 132 11.66 -18.23 10.59
CA ALA A 132 11.02 -19.52 10.73
C ALA A 132 11.32 -20.04 12.14
N THR A 133 10.31 -20.17 12.99
CA THR A 133 10.46 -20.82 14.28
C THR A 133 10.98 -22.23 14.02
N SER A 134 12.21 -22.51 14.45
CA SER A 134 12.79 -23.85 14.39
C SER A 134 11.85 -24.81 15.12
N THR A 135 11.17 -25.66 14.36
CA THR A 135 10.52 -26.88 14.86
C THR A 135 11.55 -27.97 15.09
#